data_AF-A0A9D6BYY8-F1
#
_entry.id   AF-A0A9D6BYY8-F1
#
_cell.length_a   1.000
_cell.length_b   1.000
_cell.length_c   1.000
_cell.angle_alpha   90.00
_cell.angle_beta   90.00
_cell.angle_gamma   90.00
#
_symmetry.space_group_name_H-M   'P 1'
#
loop_
_entity.id
_entity.type
_entity.pdbx_description
1 polymer ?
#
loop_
_entity_poly.entity_id
_entity_poly.type
_entity_poly.pdbx_seq_one_letter_code
_entity_poly.pdbx_strand_id
1 'polypeptide(L)'
;MSDIIAQIDKDKIEVFRHLAYTMGNMIIFPSNRVDGKSTINGARGFHPPIKDRIDLTLECIRRFYLNEASPLSETLGRYKSFFELFDNFQGYAEFFLFQDLVTNDFSAIKFFMPFRDFKTPAVPKTLESYISYKGLVIDYINSRNQRILGVV
;
A
#
# COMPACT_ATOMS: atom_id res chain seq x y z
N MET A 1 10.40 -14.28 8.49
CA MET A 1 10.08 -14.09 7.05
C MET A 1 11.08 -14.83 6.20
N SER A 2 12.39 -14.68 6.45
CA SER A 2 13.45 -15.45 5.78
C SER A 2 13.19 -16.96 5.79
N ASP A 3 12.77 -17.52 6.94
CA ASP A 3 12.46 -18.96 7.06
C ASP A 3 11.25 -19.40 6.23
N ILE A 4 10.30 -18.50 5.99
CA ILE A 4 9.12 -18.77 5.15
C ILE A 4 9.53 -18.73 3.67
N ILE A 5 10.28 -17.70 3.28
CA ILE A 5 10.75 -17.51 1.90
C ILE A 5 11.68 -18.66 1.48
N ALA A 6 12.50 -19.18 2.40
CA ALA A 6 13.39 -20.31 2.14
C ALA A 6 12.67 -21.63 1.79
N GLN A 7 11.37 -21.74 2.08
CA GLN A 7 10.55 -22.91 1.75
C GLN A 7 9.94 -22.84 0.34
N ILE A 8 10.15 -21.74 -0.38
CA ILE A 8 9.57 -21.50 -1.70
C ILE A 8 10.67 -21.60 -2.74
N ASP A 9 10.32 -22.19 -3.88
CA ASP A 9 11.17 -22.23 -5.06
C ASP A 9 11.73 -20.84 -5.39
N LYS A 10 13.05 -20.75 -5.61
CA LYS A 10 13.76 -19.48 -5.82
C LYS A 10 13.24 -18.74 -7.05
N ASP A 11 12.93 -19.45 -8.13
CA ASP A 11 12.45 -18.86 -9.38
C ASP A 11 11.08 -18.21 -9.15
N LYS A 12 10.22 -18.85 -8.34
CA LYS A 12 8.92 -18.28 -7.96
C LYS A 12 9.06 -17.00 -7.12
N ILE A 13 10.11 -16.90 -6.30
CA ILE A 13 10.40 -15.69 -5.52
C ILE A 13 10.98 -14.59 -6.43
N GLU A 14 11.84 -14.95 -7.37
CA GLU A 14 12.44 -14.01 -8.32
C GLU A 14 11.38 -13.40 -9.25
N VAL A 15 10.48 -14.21 -9.81
CA VAL A 15 9.33 -13.73 -10.59
C VAL A 15 8.48 -12.75 -9.78
N PHE A 16 8.20 -13.07 -8.51
CA PHE A 16 7.44 -12.17 -7.65
C PHE A 16 8.19 -10.86 -7.38
N ARG A 17 9.51 -10.90 -7.15
CA ARG A 17 10.32 -9.70 -6.98
C ARG A 17 10.28 -8.82 -8.23
N HIS A 18 10.49 -9.38 -9.41
CA HIS A 18 10.42 -8.62 -10.67
C HIS A 18 9.07 -7.92 -10.84
N LEU A 19 7.97 -8.62 -10.57
CA LEU A 19 6.64 -8.03 -10.63
C LEU A 19 6.47 -6.91 -9.59
N ALA A 20 6.93 -7.12 -8.36
CA ALA A 20 6.88 -6.11 -7.29
C ALA A 20 7.73 -4.85 -7.56
N TYR A 21 8.65 -4.90 -8.53
CA TYR A 21 9.42 -3.74 -9.01
C TYR A 21 8.82 -3.06 -10.25
N THR A 22 7.62 -3.46 -10.70
CA THR A 22 6.89 -2.75 -11.76
C THR A 22 6.13 -1.53 -11.21
N MET A 23 5.74 -0.61 -12.10
CA MET A 23 5.01 0.62 -11.74
C MET A 23 3.69 0.35 -11.02
N GLY A 24 3.02 -0.78 -11.29
CA GLY A 24 1.81 -1.20 -10.60
C GLY A 24 1.96 -1.33 -9.08
N ASN A 25 3.17 -1.57 -8.57
CA ASN A 25 3.43 -1.61 -7.13
C ASN A 25 3.99 -0.29 -6.55
N MET A 26 4.26 0.71 -7.40
CA MET A 26 4.90 1.96 -6.97
C MET A 26 3.85 2.99 -6.51
N ILE A 27 4.20 3.73 -5.46
CA ILE A 27 3.44 4.88 -4.95
C ILE A 27 4.35 6.10 -4.89
N ILE A 28 3.81 7.26 -5.25
CA ILE A 28 4.57 8.51 -5.36
C ILE A 28 4.15 9.45 -4.23
N PHE A 29 5.14 10.04 -3.56
CA PHE A 29 4.97 11.01 -2.49
C PHE A 29 6.01 12.13 -2.61
N PRO A 30 5.75 13.31 -2.01
CA PRO A 30 6.78 14.33 -1.85
C PRO A 30 8.03 13.79 -1.15
N SER A 31 9.21 14.15 -1.67
CA SER A 31 10.51 13.68 -1.17
C SER A 31 11.15 14.63 -0.17
N ASN A 32 10.69 15.88 -0.08
CA ASN A 32 11.19 16.87 0.87
C ASN A 32 10.84 16.49 2.31
N ARG A 33 11.73 16.80 3.25
CA ARG A 33 11.43 16.69 4.69
C ARG A 33 10.77 17.97 5.17
N VAL A 34 9.74 17.83 6.00
CA VAL A 34 9.08 18.95 6.70
C VAL A 34 9.49 18.87 8.17
N ASP A 35 9.94 19.99 8.74
CA ASP A 35 10.42 20.10 10.13
C ASP A 35 11.54 19.12 10.51
N GLY A 36 12.36 18.72 9.54
CA GLY A 36 13.41 17.71 9.76
C GLY A 36 12.87 16.31 10.09
N LYS A 37 11.56 16.06 10.00
CA LYS A 37 10.94 14.75 10.29
C LYS A 37 11.04 13.81 9.08
N SER A 38 10.71 12.53 9.29
CA SER A 38 10.70 11.51 8.23
C SER A 38 9.68 11.85 7.14
N THR A 39 10.04 11.52 5.89
CA THR A 39 9.13 11.57 4.74
C THR A 39 8.04 10.52 4.85
N ILE A 40 7.00 10.60 4.00
CA ILE A 40 5.93 9.57 3.95
C ILE A 40 6.52 8.19 3.67
N ASN A 41 7.46 8.11 2.71
CA ASN A 41 8.17 6.86 2.39
C ASN A 41 8.97 6.31 3.59
N GLY A 42 9.68 7.17 4.31
CA GLY A 42 10.39 6.74 5.51
C GLY A 42 9.43 6.26 6.60
N ALA A 43 8.37 7.03 6.87
CA ALA A 43 7.41 6.69 7.91
C ALA A 43 6.72 5.34 7.62
N ARG A 44 6.15 5.14 6.42
CA ARG A 44 5.44 3.89 6.09
C ARG A 44 6.34 2.65 6.11
N GLY A 45 7.62 2.79 5.75
CA GLY A 45 8.57 1.68 5.71
C GLY A 45 9.01 1.23 7.09
N PHE A 46 9.31 2.18 7.99
CA PHE A 46 9.74 1.85 9.34
C PHE A 46 8.60 1.66 10.34
N HIS A 47 7.36 2.06 10.01
CA HIS A 47 6.22 1.91 10.92
C HIS A 47 5.84 0.43 11.10
N PRO A 48 5.92 -0.15 12.31
CA PRO A 48 5.78 -1.60 12.49
C PRO A 48 4.41 -2.19 12.08
N PRO A 49 3.29 -1.46 12.29
CA PRO A 49 1.99 -1.79 11.68
C PRO A 49 1.86 -1.70 10.15
N ILE A 50 2.79 -1.10 9.40
CA ILE A 50 2.63 -0.86 7.95
C ILE A 50 3.66 -1.65 7.15
N LYS A 51 4.96 -1.47 7.42
CA LYS A 51 6.07 -2.17 6.74
C LYS A 51 5.98 -2.11 5.22
N ASP A 52 5.86 -0.89 4.69
CA ASP A 52 5.75 -0.61 3.25
C ASP A 52 4.54 -1.20 2.52
N ARG A 53 3.58 -1.82 3.22
CA ARG A 53 2.37 -2.34 2.58
C ARG A 53 1.50 -1.22 2.02
N ILE A 54 1.23 -1.33 0.72
CA ILE A 54 0.46 -0.32 -0.01
C ILE A 54 -1.02 -0.30 0.41
N ASP A 55 -1.64 -1.44 0.70
CA ASP A 55 -3.03 -1.50 1.18
C ASP A 55 -3.19 -0.84 2.56
N LEU A 56 -2.24 -1.07 3.49
CA LEU A 56 -2.23 -0.41 4.79
C LEU A 56 -1.87 1.09 4.70
N THR A 57 -0.99 1.46 3.77
CA THR A 57 -0.67 2.86 3.48
C THR A 57 -1.89 3.59 2.92
N LEU A 58 -2.61 2.97 1.99
CA LEU A 58 -3.80 3.53 1.36
C LEU A 58 -4.95 3.67 2.36
N GLU A 59 -5.09 2.75 3.31
CA GLU A 59 -6.04 2.91 4.43
C GLU A 59 -5.69 4.13 5.31
N CYS A 60 -4.40 4.39 5.57
CA CYS A 60 -4.01 5.61 6.29
C CYS A 60 -4.39 6.88 5.52
N ILE A 61 -4.25 6.87 4.20
CA ILE A 61 -4.63 7.99 3.33
C ILE A 61 -6.15 8.16 3.28
N ARG A 62 -6.92 7.07 3.17
CA ARG A 62 -8.39 7.09 3.25
C ARG A 62 -8.85 7.72 4.57
N ARG A 63 -8.29 7.27 5.70
CA ARG A 63 -8.57 7.85 7.02
C ARG A 63 -8.17 9.32 7.13
N PHE A 64 -7.07 9.74 6.50
CA PHE A 64 -6.68 11.15 6.44
C PHE A 64 -7.78 12.02 5.81
N TYR A 65 -8.36 11.62 4.68
CA TYR A 65 -9.46 12.36 4.05
C TYR A 65 -10.76 12.33 4.86
N LEU A 66 -10.96 11.31 5.68
CA LEU A 66 -12.11 11.20 6.60
C LEU A 66 -11.88 11.89 7.95
N ASN A 67 -10.71 12.49 8.19
CA ASN A 67 -10.29 13.01 9.49
C ASN A 67 -10.29 11.96 10.61
N GLU A 68 -9.99 10.71 10.28
CA GLU A 68 -9.86 9.58 11.19
C GLU A 68 -8.40 9.33 11.60
N ALA A 69 -8.21 8.78 12.80
CA ALA A 69 -6.88 8.43 13.29
C ALA A 69 -6.30 7.21 12.55
N SER A 70 -5.01 7.29 12.21
CA SER A 70 -4.22 6.22 11.61
C SER A 70 -2.77 6.29 12.09
N PRO A 71 -1.98 5.22 11.91
CA PRO A 71 -0.57 5.24 12.26
C PRO A 71 0.27 6.30 11.52
N LEU A 72 -0.23 6.84 10.41
CA LEU A 72 0.45 7.91 9.67
C LEU A 72 -0.20 9.29 9.85
N SER A 73 -1.20 9.49 10.72
CA SER A 73 -1.95 10.75 10.81
C SER A 73 -1.05 11.99 10.93
N GLU A 74 -0.09 12.00 11.87
CA GLU A 74 0.84 13.12 12.00
C GLU A 74 1.72 13.31 10.76
N THR A 75 2.10 12.20 10.11
CA THR A 75 2.95 12.25 8.92
C THR A 75 2.20 12.80 7.73
N LEU A 76 0.99 12.29 7.44
CA LEU A 76 0.15 12.78 6.36
C LEU A 76 -0.26 14.24 6.60
N GLY A 77 -0.53 14.62 7.85
CA GLY A 77 -0.82 16.00 8.25
C GLY A 77 0.26 17.01 7.87
N ARG A 78 1.55 16.63 7.93
CA ARG A 78 2.65 17.51 7.48
C ARG A 78 2.66 17.77 5.98
N TYR A 79 2.05 16.89 5.19
CA TYR A 79 1.95 16.99 3.75
C TYR A 79 0.50 17.31 3.31
N LYS A 80 -0.31 17.95 4.17
CA LYS A 80 -1.72 18.24 3.90
C LYS A 80 -1.94 18.91 2.54
N SER A 81 -1.13 19.91 2.20
CA SER A 81 -1.23 20.64 0.93
C SER A 81 -1.03 19.76 -0.30
N PHE A 82 -0.25 18.67 -0.21
CA PHE A 82 -0.14 17.69 -1.28
C PHE A 82 -1.44 16.90 -1.45
N PHE A 83 -2.06 16.47 -0.36
CA PHE A 83 -3.32 15.72 -0.41
C PHE A 83 -4.52 16.58 -0.81
N GLU A 84 -4.50 17.87 -0.51
CA GLU A 84 -5.51 18.84 -0.95
C GLU A 84 -5.60 18.97 -2.48
N LEU A 85 -4.55 18.60 -3.22
CA LEU A 85 -4.56 18.61 -4.70
C LEU A 85 -5.58 17.65 -5.32
N PHE A 86 -6.10 16.71 -4.55
CA PHE A 86 -6.97 15.63 -5.05
C PHE A 86 -8.40 15.69 -4.50
N ASP A 87 -8.74 16.75 -3.75
CA ASP A 87 -10.02 17.02 -3.08
C ASP A 87 -10.46 16.00 -2.01
N ASN A 88 -10.51 14.71 -2.36
CA ASN A 88 -10.98 13.63 -1.49
C ASN A 88 -10.24 12.31 -1.79
N PHE A 89 -10.57 11.25 -1.04
CA PHE A 89 -9.92 9.95 -1.22
C PHE A 89 -10.16 9.33 -2.61
N GLN A 90 -11.36 9.49 -3.17
CA GLN A 90 -11.65 9.01 -4.52
C GLN A 90 -10.77 9.72 -5.54
N GLY A 91 -10.67 11.05 -5.48
CA GLY A 91 -9.80 11.81 -6.38
C GLY A 91 -8.33 11.40 -6.27
N TYR A 92 -7.83 11.12 -5.05
CA TYR A 92 -6.48 10.60 -4.84
C TYR A 92 -6.31 9.21 -5.47
N ALA A 93 -7.25 8.30 -5.20
CA ALA A 93 -7.21 6.94 -5.70
C ALA A 93 -7.30 6.90 -7.23
N GLU A 94 -8.14 7.74 -7.84
CA GLU A 94 -8.29 7.83 -9.28
C GLU A 94 -7.06 8.43 -9.96
N PHE A 95 -6.52 9.52 -9.41
CA PHE A 95 -5.33 10.18 -9.96
C PHE A 95 -4.13 9.23 -10.03
N PHE A 96 -3.92 8.42 -8.99
CA PHE A 96 -2.80 7.46 -8.91
C PHE A 96 -3.16 6.04 -9.37
N LEU A 97 -4.36 5.84 -9.93
CA LEU A 97 -4.81 4.58 -10.51
C LEU A 97 -4.87 3.42 -9.49
N PHE A 98 -5.45 3.65 -8.30
CA PHE A 98 -5.59 2.68 -7.21
C PHE A 98 -6.97 2.00 -7.13
N GLN A 99 -7.83 2.15 -8.13
CA GLN A 99 -9.20 1.62 -8.14
C GLN A 99 -9.25 0.10 -7.89
N ASP A 100 -8.23 -0.63 -8.33
CA ASP A 100 -8.18 -2.10 -8.18
C ASP A 100 -7.90 -2.54 -6.73
N LEU A 101 -7.46 -1.61 -5.86
CA LEU A 101 -7.18 -1.86 -4.44
C LEU A 101 -8.29 -1.35 -3.50
N VAL A 102 -9.36 -0.77 -4.03
CA VAL A 102 -10.48 -0.23 -3.25
C VAL A 102 -11.81 -0.85 -3.68
N THR A 103 -12.84 -0.72 -2.85
CA THR A 103 -14.23 -1.02 -3.25
C THR A 103 -14.70 -0.04 -4.33
N ASN A 104 -15.70 -0.44 -5.13
CA ASN A 104 -16.16 0.36 -6.27
C ASN A 104 -16.71 1.75 -5.87
N ASP A 105 -17.17 1.89 -4.63
CA ASP A 105 -17.65 3.12 -4.02
C ASP A 105 -16.55 3.86 -3.23
N PHE A 106 -15.29 3.42 -3.31
CA PHE A 106 -14.13 3.97 -2.62
C PHE A 106 -14.24 4.00 -1.08
N SER A 107 -15.21 3.30 -0.50
CA SER A 107 -15.46 3.33 0.95
C SER A 107 -14.48 2.50 1.77
N ALA A 108 -13.88 1.45 1.18
CA ALA A 108 -12.97 0.54 1.86
C ALA A 108 -11.81 0.06 0.98
N ILE A 109 -10.73 -0.36 1.63
CA ILE A 109 -9.56 -0.99 1.00
C ILE A 109 -9.77 -2.51 0.88
N LYS A 110 -9.35 -3.07 -0.25
CA LYS A 110 -9.20 -4.52 -0.46
C LYS A 110 -7.87 -4.97 0.12
N PHE A 111 -7.86 -5.37 1.40
CA PHE A 111 -6.63 -5.74 2.10
C PHE A 111 -6.05 -7.08 1.64
N PHE A 112 -4.72 -7.19 1.61
CA PHE A 112 -3.99 -8.42 1.25
C PHE A 112 -3.92 -9.46 2.39
N MET A 113 -4.37 -9.08 3.59
CA MET A 113 -4.44 -9.93 4.79
C MET A 113 -5.61 -9.45 5.66
N PRO A 114 -6.12 -10.28 6.59
CA PRO A 114 -7.11 -9.84 7.56
C PRO A 114 -6.70 -8.54 8.27
N PHE A 115 -7.56 -7.53 8.19
CA PHE A 115 -7.34 -6.22 8.78
C PHE A 115 -8.21 -6.04 10.02
N ARG A 116 -7.60 -5.60 11.14
CA ARG A 116 -8.31 -5.21 12.37
C ARG A 116 -7.69 -3.95 12.94
N ASP A 117 -7.95 -2.81 12.30
CA ASP A 117 -7.56 -1.49 12.82
C ASP A 117 -6.05 -1.41 13.17
N PHE A 118 -5.20 -1.88 12.26
CA PHE A 118 -3.73 -1.92 12.43
C PHE A 118 -3.22 -2.76 13.62
N LYS A 119 -4.09 -3.58 14.24
CA LYS A 119 -3.73 -4.51 15.34
C LYS A 119 -3.30 -5.88 14.83
N THR A 120 -3.48 -6.18 13.54
CA THR A 120 -2.98 -7.42 12.93
C THR A 120 -1.52 -7.27 12.48
N PRO A 121 -0.75 -8.38 12.45
CA PRO A 121 0.62 -8.32 11.94
C PRO A 121 0.67 -7.79 10.50
N ALA A 122 1.55 -6.81 10.25
CA ALA A 122 1.74 -6.24 8.93
C ALA A 122 2.28 -7.26 7.91
N VAL A 123 2.98 -8.30 8.35
CA VAL A 123 3.60 -9.29 7.47
C VAL A 123 3.11 -10.71 7.77
N PRO A 124 3.02 -11.58 6.75
CA PRO A 124 2.69 -12.99 6.92
C PRO A 124 3.52 -13.69 7.99
N LYS A 125 2.89 -14.61 8.72
CA LYS A 125 3.50 -15.37 9.83
C LYS A 125 3.62 -16.87 9.56
N THR A 126 2.94 -17.37 8.54
CA THR A 126 2.97 -18.76 8.09
C THR A 126 3.18 -18.83 6.59
N LEU A 127 3.64 -19.97 6.09
CA LEU A 127 3.79 -20.22 4.64
C LEU A 127 2.46 -20.02 3.89
N GLU A 128 1.37 -20.56 4.43
CA GLU A 128 0.02 -20.41 3.87
C GLU A 128 -0.38 -18.93 3.75
N SER A 129 -0.23 -18.16 4.84
CA SER A 129 -0.55 -16.72 4.82
C SER A 129 0.33 -15.94 3.85
N TYR A 130 1.58 -16.38 3.63
CA TYR A 130 2.47 -15.77 2.66
C TYR A 130 2.06 -16.08 1.22
N ILE A 131 1.67 -17.32 0.92
CA ILE A 131 1.19 -17.73 -0.41
C ILE A 131 -0.08 -16.95 -0.77
N SER A 132 -1.04 -16.86 0.15
CA SER A 132 -2.28 -16.09 -0.04
C SER A 132 -1.98 -14.60 -0.25
N TYR A 133 -1.17 -13.99 0.63
CA TYR A 133 -0.73 -12.59 0.49
C TYR A 133 -0.06 -12.34 -0.87
N LYS A 134 0.89 -13.20 -1.27
CA LYS A 134 1.62 -13.08 -2.53
C LYS A 134 0.69 -13.12 -3.73
N GLY A 135 -0.31 -14.00 -3.72
CA GLY A 135 -1.33 -14.09 -4.77
C GLY A 135 -2.10 -12.77 -4.94
N LEU A 136 -2.64 -12.24 -3.84
CA LEU A 136 -3.40 -10.99 -3.87
C LEU A 136 -2.56 -9.77 -4.31
N VAL A 137 -1.28 -9.72 -3.92
CA VAL A 137 -0.36 -8.68 -4.38
C VAL A 137 -0.08 -8.80 -5.88
N ILE A 138 0.13 -10.02 -6.39
CA ILE A 138 0.32 -10.27 -7.83
C ILE A 138 -0.90 -9.81 -8.62
N ASP A 139 -2.11 -10.18 -8.17
CA ASP A 139 -3.36 -9.82 -8.84
C ASP A 139 -3.53 -8.30 -8.89
N TYR A 140 -3.32 -7.61 -7.77
CA TYR A 140 -3.36 -6.15 -7.72
C TYR A 140 -2.36 -5.49 -8.67
N ILE A 141 -1.09 -5.91 -8.65
CA ILE A 141 -0.05 -5.31 -9.49
C ILE A 141 -0.40 -5.50 -10.97
N ASN A 142 -0.86 -6.69 -11.36
CA ASN A 142 -1.26 -6.97 -12.72
C ASN A 142 -2.44 -6.09 -13.15
N SER A 143 -3.51 -6.01 -12.35
CA SER A 143 -4.67 -5.16 -12.64
C SER A 143 -4.28 -3.69 -12.78
N ARG A 144 -3.47 -3.17 -11.86
CA ARG A 144 -3.02 -1.78 -11.92
C ARG A 144 -2.09 -1.52 -13.11
N ASN A 145 -1.23 -2.47 -13.47
CA ASN A 145 -0.40 -2.36 -14.68
C ASN A 145 -1.28 -2.28 -15.95
N GLN A 146 -2.35 -3.08 -16.04
CA GLN A 146 -3.30 -2.98 -17.16
C GLN A 146 -4.01 -1.62 -17.18
N ARG A 147 -4.39 -1.09 -16.01
CA ARG A 147 -4.99 0.24 -15.88
C ARG A 147 -4.03 1.35 -16.33
N ILE A 148 -2.75 1.26 -15.96
CA ILE A 148 -1.71 2.20 -16.39
C ILE A 148 -1.52 2.16 -17.93
N LEU A 149 -1.64 0.97 -18.54
CA LEU A 149 -1.59 0.82 -20.00
C LEU A 149 -2.86 1.30 -20.72
N GLY A 150 -3.94 1.60 -19.99
CA GLY A 150 -5.22 2.04 -20.55
C GLY A 150 -6.01 0.93 -21.25
N VAL A 151 -5.81 -0.33 -20.85
CA VAL A 151 -6.47 -1.51 -21.47
C VAL A 151 -7.61 -2.10 -20.62
N VAL A 152 -8.02 -1.38 -19.58
CA VAL A 152 -9.19 -1.65 -18.72
C VAL A 152 -9.88 -0.35 -18.33
#